data_AF-A0A7X7SIJ4-F1
#
_entry.id   AF-A0A7X7SIJ4-F1
#
_cell.length_a   1.000
_cell.length_b   1.000
_cell.length_c   1.000
_cell.angle_alpha   90.00
_cell.angle_beta   90.00
_cell.angle_gamma   90.00
#
_symmetry.space_group_name_H-M   'P 1'
#
loop_
_entity.id
_entity.type
_entity.pdbx_description
1 polymer ?
#
loop_
_entity_poly.entity_id
_entity_poly.type
_entity_poly.pdbx_seq_one_letter_code
_entity_poly.pdbx_strand_id
1 'polypeptide(L)'
;MRLRQRLLPLLAAFAAACSDLPTDVADTVGLHATETGLSARVAPYARSALFREAIDAVMAAEGPQLLWRRTAPLRVHSASARAAQARGDSTAQLAAERMHREAQVGFMAYALGDARIDDVAHQVRNAVSEARVRVDALRAAGHNVTRAAALVQDAEVLLAGGASQPVDVLSAALEAADILDRLDQILRSVERLPSLDELFAATIADVRNAAGPRAARALLAEHQTLVREAQSALANGGRVRAHDRLQEVRERQVRIIAQRIGAVGVRQHVDAIVAAEKALSGSPDERRRVVARDYLEQATSSLARGDVARALERAAVAAEIVNALAAESS
;
A
#
# COMPACT_ATOMS: atom_id res chain seq x y z
N MET A 1 16.88 -28.38 37.13
CA MET A 1 15.69 -28.99 36.48
C MET A 1 14.34 -28.37 36.87
N ARG A 2 14.13 -27.91 38.11
CA ARG A 2 12.82 -27.37 38.57
C ARG A 2 12.41 -25.98 38.03
N LEU A 3 13.34 -25.19 37.46
CA LEU A 3 13.03 -23.87 36.87
C LEU A 3 12.45 -23.98 35.44
N ARG A 4 13.00 -24.87 34.61
CA ARG A 4 12.52 -25.13 33.23
C ARG A 4 11.10 -25.70 33.20
N GLN A 5 10.73 -26.53 34.18
CA GLN A 5 9.38 -27.10 34.30
C GLN A 5 8.31 -26.09 34.75
N ARG A 6 8.69 -24.96 35.35
CA ARG A 6 7.76 -23.89 35.75
C ARG A 6 7.62 -22.78 34.70
N LEU A 7 8.64 -22.58 33.87
CA LEU A 7 8.66 -21.58 32.80
C LEU A 7 7.82 -21.98 31.58
N LEU A 8 7.87 -23.25 31.18
CA LEU A 8 7.11 -23.77 30.03
C LEU A 8 5.59 -23.58 30.12
N PRO A 9 4.90 -23.93 31.22
CA PRO A 9 3.47 -23.69 31.34
C PRO A 9 3.11 -22.20 31.46
N LEU A 10 4.01 -21.37 32.01
CA LEU A 10 3.83 -19.91 32.11
C LEU A 10 3.99 -19.22 30.74
N LEU A 11 4.95 -19.67 29.93
CA LEU A 11 5.13 -19.23 28.55
C LEU A 11 4.00 -19.74 27.64
N ALA A 12 3.50 -20.96 27.86
CA ALA A 12 2.35 -21.49 27.15
C ALA A 12 1.05 -20.77 27.53
N ALA A 13 0.85 -20.43 28.81
CA ALA A 13 -0.28 -19.62 29.26
C ALA A 13 -0.17 -18.16 28.80
N PHE A 14 1.06 -17.61 28.71
CA PHE A 14 1.32 -16.30 28.12
C PHE A 14 1.01 -16.31 26.62
N ALA A 15 1.51 -17.32 25.89
CA ALA A 15 1.23 -17.50 24.46
C ALA A 15 -0.25 -17.73 24.19
N ALA A 16 -0.95 -18.52 25.01
CA ALA A 16 -2.40 -18.73 24.92
C ALA A 16 -3.20 -17.45 25.22
N ALA A 17 -2.80 -16.69 26.24
CA ALA A 17 -3.43 -15.39 26.55
C ALA A 17 -3.10 -14.31 25.51
N CYS A 18 -1.98 -14.45 24.77
CA CYS A 18 -1.59 -13.59 23.67
C CYS A 18 -2.20 -14.03 22.33
N SER A 19 -2.53 -15.31 22.16
CA SER A 19 -3.33 -15.81 21.03
C SER A 19 -4.83 -15.53 21.22
N ASP A 20 -5.25 -15.28 22.46
CA ASP A 20 -6.62 -14.88 22.83
C ASP A 20 -6.81 -13.35 22.95
N LEU A 21 -5.75 -12.56 22.69
CA LEU A 21 -5.91 -11.17 22.27
C LEU A 21 -6.57 -11.21 20.89
N PRO A 22 -7.49 -10.29 20.56
CA PRO A 22 -8.10 -10.29 19.23
C PRO A 22 -7.00 -10.24 18.17
N THR A 23 -6.81 -11.37 17.49
CA THR A 23 -6.08 -11.48 16.23
C THR A 23 -6.81 -10.74 15.10
N ASP A 24 -7.99 -10.17 15.38
CA ASP A 24 -8.77 -9.29 14.51
C ASP A 24 -8.16 -7.88 14.38
N VAL A 25 -6.92 -7.80 13.87
CA VAL A 25 -6.44 -6.79 12.90
C VAL A 25 -5.23 -7.36 12.13
N ALA A 26 -4.53 -8.36 12.69
CA ALA A 26 -3.29 -8.89 12.11
C ALA A 26 -3.51 -9.79 10.88
N ASP A 27 -4.65 -10.50 10.79
CA ASP A 27 -4.85 -11.53 9.76
C ASP A 27 -5.68 -11.07 8.53
N THR A 28 -6.21 -9.85 8.51
CA THR A 28 -6.88 -9.28 7.32
C THR A 28 -6.02 -8.27 6.53
N VAL A 29 -4.83 -7.91 7.03
CA VAL A 29 -3.85 -7.09 6.29
C VAL A 29 -2.72 -7.93 5.69
N GLY A 30 -2.81 -9.26 5.81
CA GLY A 30 -1.98 -10.22 5.10
C GLY A 30 -2.33 -10.35 3.61
N LEU A 31 -2.43 -9.23 2.90
CA LEU A 31 -2.41 -9.20 1.43
C LEU A 31 -1.15 -8.45 1.04
N HIS A 32 -0.10 -9.22 0.73
CA HIS A 32 1.14 -8.82 0.08
C HIS A 32 1.25 -7.32 -0.18
N ALA A 33 1.72 -6.58 0.83
CA ALA A 33 2.29 -5.26 0.60
C ALA A 33 3.55 -5.51 -0.24
N THR A 34 3.42 -5.35 -1.54
CA THR A 34 4.54 -5.21 -2.46
C THR A 34 5.50 -4.19 -1.86
N GLU A 35 6.79 -4.52 -1.86
CA GLU A 35 7.89 -3.89 -1.10
C GLU A 35 8.20 -2.42 -1.50
N THR A 36 7.24 -1.70 -2.08
CA THR A 36 7.42 -0.37 -2.68
C THR A 36 6.20 0.52 -2.39
N GLY A 37 6.08 1.04 -1.15
CA GLY A 37 4.98 1.95 -0.76
C GLY A 37 5.24 2.68 0.56
N LEU A 38 4.46 3.72 0.88
CA LEU A 38 4.57 4.44 2.16
C LEU A 38 4.27 3.50 3.34
N SER A 39 3.31 2.58 3.16
CA SER A 39 2.99 1.55 4.16
C SER A 39 4.17 0.60 4.44
N ALA A 40 4.97 0.24 3.44
CA ALA A 40 6.16 -0.60 3.64
C ALA A 40 7.25 0.10 4.48
N ARG A 41 7.35 1.44 4.39
CA ARG A 41 8.31 2.23 5.19
C ARG A 41 7.88 2.40 6.64
N VAL A 42 6.57 2.38 6.88
CA VAL A 42 6.00 2.53 8.23
C VAL A 42 5.71 1.18 8.89
N ALA A 43 5.68 0.08 8.13
CA ALA A 43 5.44 -1.28 8.65
C ALA A 43 6.34 -1.69 9.84
N PRO A 44 7.64 -1.37 9.90
CA PRO A 44 8.47 -1.63 11.08
C PRO A 44 8.04 -0.84 12.33
N TYR A 45 7.34 0.29 12.13
CA TYR A 45 6.83 1.19 13.16
C TYR A 45 5.33 1.04 13.39
N ALA A 46 4.69 0.05 12.74
CA ALA A 46 3.30 -0.26 12.97
C ALA A 46 3.09 -0.68 14.42
N ARG A 47 1.91 -0.37 14.98
CA ARG A 47 1.58 -0.65 16.38
C ARG A 47 1.85 -2.10 16.78
N SER A 48 1.58 -3.06 15.88
CA SER A 48 1.81 -4.49 16.11
C SER A 48 3.29 -4.90 16.09
N ALA A 49 4.13 -4.21 15.32
CA ALA A 49 5.57 -4.44 15.31
C ALA A 49 6.22 -3.90 16.57
N LEU A 50 5.92 -2.65 16.93
CA LEU A 50 6.44 -2.01 18.13
C LEU A 50 5.94 -2.66 19.43
N PHE A 51 4.71 -3.19 19.43
CA PHE A 51 4.20 -3.94 20.57
C PHE A 51 4.94 -5.27 20.79
N ARG A 52 5.33 -5.96 19.71
CA ARG A 52 6.18 -7.16 19.81
C ARG A 52 7.57 -6.82 20.32
N GLU A 53 8.19 -5.77 19.79
CA GLU A 53 9.48 -5.25 20.27
C GLU A 53 9.42 -4.93 21.78
N ALA A 54 8.36 -4.27 22.23
CA ALA A 54 8.12 -3.96 23.64
C ALA A 54 7.95 -5.23 24.52
N ILE A 55 7.23 -6.24 24.03
CA ILE A 55 7.11 -7.54 24.72
C ILE A 55 8.48 -8.20 24.87
N ASP A 56 9.27 -8.25 23.79
CA ASP A 56 10.58 -8.90 23.78
C ASP A 56 11.57 -8.18 24.71
N ALA A 57 11.54 -6.84 24.72
CA ALA A 57 12.35 -6.02 25.61
C ALA A 57 12.04 -6.31 27.09
N VAL A 58 10.76 -6.34 27.48
CA VAL A 58 10.35 -6.62 28.87
C VAL A 58 10.58 -8.10 29.22
N MET A 59 10.38 -9.03 28.28
CA MET A 59 10.72 -10.44 28.46
C MET A 59 12.20 -10.62 28.80
N ALA A 60 13.08 -9.92 28.09
CA ALA A 60 14.52 -10.00 28.28
C ALA A 60 14.97 -9.32 29.59
N ALA A 61 14.40 -8.15 29.92
CA ALA A 61 14.81 -7.34 31.07
C ALA A 61 14.22 -7.82 32.40
N GLU A 62 12.94 -8.19 32.42
CA GLU A 62 12.18 -8.43 33.67
C GLU A 62 11.65 -9.87 33.78
N GLY A 63 11.65 -10.61 32.68
CA GLY A 63 11.17 -11.98 32.64
C GLY A 63 9.63 -12.12 32.65
N PRO A 64 9.15 -13.37 32.48
CA PRO A 64 7.75 -13.63 32.13
C PRO A 64 6.73 -13.28 33.23
N GLN A 65 7.13 -13.35 34.50
CA GLN A 65 6.21 -13.07 35.61
C GLN A 65 5.88 -11.57 35.69
N LEU A 66 6.88 -10.71 35.49
CA LEU A 66 6.70 -9.27 35.50
C LEU A 66 5.99 -8.81 34.21
N LEU A 67 6.33 -9.39 33.06
CA LEU A 67 5.57 -9.14 31.83
C LEU A 67 4.09 -9.48 31.99
N TRP A 68 3.76 -10.63 32.58
CA TRP A 68 2.37 -11.03 32.83
C TRP A 68 1.60 -10.02 33.68
N ARG A 69 2.26 -9.46 34.71
CA ARG A 69 1.67 -8.43 35.56
C ARG A 69 1.47 -7.13 34.81
N ARG A 70 2.48 -6.70 34.03
CA ARG A 70 2.42 -5.44 33.27
C ARG A 70 1.40 -5.45 32.15
N THR A 71 1.17 -6.60 31.53
CA THR A 71 0.14 -6.76 30.49
C THR A 71 -1.23 -7.13 31.05
N ALA A 72 -1.42 -7.17 32.38
CA ALA A 72 -2.73 -7.45 32.98
C ALA A 72 -3.84 -6.48 32.54
N PRO A 73 -3.61 -5.15 32.47
CA PRO A 73 -4.63 -4.21 31.98
C PRO A 73 -5.08 -4.53 30.55
N LEU A 74 -4.15 -4.86 29.66
CA LEU A 74 -4.45 -5.23 28.27
C LEU A 74 -5.43 -6.40 28.20
N ARG A 75 -5.14 -7.46 28.97
CA ARG A 75 -5.96 -8.67 29.02
C ARG A 75 -7.36 -8.39 29.57
N VAL A 76 -7.46 -7.53 30.60
CA VAL A 76 -8.75 -7.10 31.17
C VAL A 76 -9.57 -6.35 30.13
N HIS A 77 -8.99 -5.34 29.47
CA HIS A 77 -9.72 -4.53 28.48
C HIS A 77 -10.12 -5.34 27.24
N SER A 78 -9.28 -6.26 26.76
CA SER A 78 -9.65 -7.17 25.67
C SER A 78 -10.78 -8.13 26.06
N ALA A 79 -10.82 -8.61 27.31
CA ALA A 79 -11.94 -9.41 27.80
C ALA A 79 -13.23 -8.59 27.91
N SER A 80 -13.13 -7.34 28.39
CA SER A 80 -14.27 -6.41 28.46
C SER A 80 -14.85 -6.08 27.08
N ALA A 81 -14.00 -5.83 26.08
CA ALA A 81 -14.42 -5.57 24.71
C ALA A 81 -15.19 -6.77 24.12
N ARG A 82 -14.66 -7.99 24.28
CA ARG A 82 -15.34 -9.22 23.84
C ARG A 82 -16.67 -9.45 24.54
N ALA A 83 -16.73 -9.21 25.86
CA ALA A 83 -17.97 -9.35 26.62
C ALA A 83 -19.03 -8.33 26.18
N ALA A 84 -18.62 -7.09 25.84
CA ALA A 84 -19.52 -6.08 25.29
C ALA A 84 -20.01 -6.46 23.88
N GLN A 85 -19.11 -6.93 23.01
CA GLN A 85 -19.44 -7.42 21.67
C GLN A 85 -20.44 -8.59 21.73
N ALA A 86 -20.22 -9.57 22.62
CA ALA A 86 -21.13 -10.72 22.80
C ALA A 86 -22.54 -10.30 23.29
N ARG A 87 -22.66 -9.14 23.93
CA ARG A 87 -23.93 -8.54 24.37
C ARG A 87 -24.53 -7.58 23.35
N GLY A 88 -23.85 -7.31 22.24
CA GLY A 88 -24.28 -6.31 21.24
C GLY A 88 -24.19 -4.86 21.73
N ASP A 89 -23.43 -4.58 22.79
CA ASP A 89 -23.26 -3.23 23.32
C ASP A 89 -22.05 -2.53 22.67
N SER A 90 -22.32 -1.84 21.56
CA SER A 90 -21.30 -1.15 20.77
C SER A 90 -20.61 -0.01 21.53
N THR A 91 -21.31 0.63 22.46
CA THR A 91 -20.73 1.75 23.24
C THR A 91 -19.73 1.22 24.25
N ALA A 92 -20.09 0.17 24.99
CA ALA A 92 -19.18 -0.47 25.93
C ALA A 92 -18.00 -1.15 25.21
N GLN A 93 -18.22 -1.70 24.00
CA GLN A 93 -17.16 -2.26 23.18
C GLN A 93 -16.13 -1.19 22.79
N LEU A 94 -16.57 -0.07 22.21
CA LEU A 94 -15.67 1.02 21.80
C LEU A 94 -14.91 1.62 22.99
N ALA A 95 -15.56 1.77 24.14
CA ALA A 95 -14.91 2.24 25.36
C ALA A 95 -13.80 1.27 25.82
N ALA A 96 -14.07 -0.04 25.84
CA ALA A 96 -13.09 -1.05 26.22
C ALA A 96 -11.91 -1.12 25.21
N GLU A 97 -12.18 -1.01 23.91
CA GLU A 97 -11.14 -0.94 22.89
C GLU A 97 -10.27 0.30 23.03
N ARG A 98 -10.86 1.45 23.39
CA ARG A 98 -10.09 2.68 23.67
C ARG A 98 -9.16 2.48 24.87
N MET A 99 -9.68 1.94 25.98
CA MET A 99 -8.85 1.65 27.16
C MET A 99 -7.75 0.64 26.85
N HIS A 100 -8.02 -0.35 25.99
CA HIS A 100 -7.01 -1.29 25.53
C HIS A 100 -5.88 -0.59 24.75
N ARG A 101 -6.23 0.32 23.82
CA ARG A 101 -5.24 1.09 23.05
C ARG A 101 -4.39 1.98 23.95
N GLU A 102 -5.01 2.72 24.88
CA GLU A 102 -4.30 3.58 25.83
C GLU A 102 -3.33 2.77 26.71
N ALA A 103 -3.77 1.63 27.24
CA ALA A 103 -2.91 0.72 27.99
C ALA A 103 -1.78 0.13 27.14
N GLN A 104 -2.01 -0.09 25.84
CA GLN A 104 -1.01 -0.64 24.93
C GLN A 104 0.11 0.36 24.66
N VAL A 105 -0.26 1.62 24.38
CA VAL A 105 0.72 2.71 24.18
C VAL A 105 1.49 2.95 25.47
N GLY A 106 0.83 2.96 26.63
CA GLY A 106 1.50 3.10 27.92
C GLY A 106 2.52 1.99 28.19
N PHE A 107 2.18 0.73 27.86
CA PHE A 107 3.12 -0.39 27.97
C PHE A 107 4.31 -0.25 27.00
N MET A 108 4.04 0.13 25.75
CA MET A 108 5.11 0.33 24.75
C MET A 108 6.05 1.46 25.13
N ALA A 109 5.51 2.59 25.60
CA ALA A 109 6.33 3.73 26.03
C ALA A 109 7.24 3.35 27.19
N TYR A 110 6.73 2.57 28.15
CA TYR A 110 7.53 2.00 29.24
C TYR A 110 8.66 1.10 28.72
N ALA A 111 8.36 0.20 27.77
CA ALA A 111 9.27 -0.86 27.34
C ALA A 111 10.35 -0.40 26.36
N LEU A 112 10.01 0.52 25.44
CA LEU A 112 10.89 0.97 24.37
C LEU A 112 11.90 2.02 24.85
N GLY A 113 11.49 2.85 25.82
CA GLY A 113 12.29 3.96 26.33
C GLY A 113 12.39 5.14 25.34
N ASP A 114 12.77 6.30 25.89
CA ASP A 114 12.66 7.60 25.22
C ASP A 114 13.41 7.67 23.88
N ALA A 115 14.64 7.16 23.83
CA ALA A 115 15.45 7.21 22.61
C ALA A 115 14.82 6.45 21.43
N ARG A 116 14.16 5.32 21.69
CA ARG A 116 13.48 4.53 20.65
C ARG A 116 12.16 5.19 20.25
N ILE A 117 11.45 5.81 21.19
CA ILE A 117 10.23 6.58 20.92
C ILE A 117 10.54 7.78 20.03
N ASP A 118 11.63 8.50 20.31
CA ASP A 118 12.08 9.64 19.50
C ASP A 118 12.45 9.21 18.08
N ASP A 119 13.13 8.06 17.93
CA ASP A 119 13.43 7.48 16.61
C ASP A 119 12.15 7.13 15.85
N VAL A 120 11.20 6.42 16.46
CA VAL A 120 9.89 6.14 15.84
C VAL A 120 9.20 7.43 15.38
N ALA A 121 9.11 8.43 16.25
CA ALA A 121 8.49 9.71 15.92
C ALA A 121 9.23 10.46 14.81
N HIS A 122 10.57 10.34 14.74
CA HIS A 122 11.36 10.91 13.66
C HIS A 122 11.08 10.20 12.33
N GLN A 123 11.05 8.88 12.32
CA GLN A 123 10.78 8.08 11.12
C GLN A 123 9.37 8.32 10.57
N VAL A 124 8.37 8.39 11.45
CA VAL A 124 7.00 8.73 11.04
C VAL A 124 6.93 10.15 10.47
N ARG A 125 7.61 11.15 11.06
CA ARG A 125 7.69 12.51 10.50
C ARG A 125 8.32 12.54 9.11
N ASN A 126 9.37 11.76 8.88
CA ASN A 126 9.99 11.64 7.56
C ASN A 126 9.01 11.04 6.53
N ALA A 127 8.27 10.00 6.93
CA ALA A 127 7.26 9.37 6.08
C ALA A 127 6.08 10.32 5.75
N VAL A 128 5.61 11.12 6.71
CA VAL A 128 4.60 12.17 6.47
C VAL A 128 5.13 13.25 5.51
N SER A 129 6.38 13.66 5.67
CA SER A 129 6.99 14.64 4.76
C SER A 129 7.08 14.13 3.32
N GLU A 130 7.44 12.86 3.14
CA GLU A 130 7.45 12.20 1.83
C GLU A 130 6.05 12.06 1.23
N ALA A 131 5.07 11.65 2.06
CA ALA A 131 3.67 11.57 1.67
C ALA A 131 3.14 12.92 1.17
N ARG A 132 3.50 14.03 1.83
CA ARG A 132 3.16 15.38 1.37
C ARG A 132 3.71 15.66 -0.03
N VAL A 133 5.00 15.41 -0.24
CA VAL A 133 5.65 15.61 -1.55
C VAL A 133 4.93 14.81 -2.64
N ARG A 134 4.53 13.57 -2.34
CA ARG A 134 3.79 12.71 -3.30
C ARG A 134 2.39 13.25 -3.59
N VAL A 135 1.64 13.68 -2.57
CA VAL A 135 0.31 14.29 -2.74
C VAL A 135 0.40 15.58 -3.56
N ASP A 136 1.39 16.43 -3.30
CA ASP A 136 1.59 17.68 -4.05
C ASP A 136 1.96 17.42 -5.52
N ALA A 137 2.78 16.39 -5.79
CA ALA A 137 3.09 15.98 -7.15
C ALA A 137 1.83 15.51 -7.91
N LEU A 138 0.98 14.70 -7.27
CA LEU A 138 -0.28 14.25 -7.86
C LEU A 138 -1.27 15.42 -8.07
N ARG A 139 -1.30 16.38 -7.13
CA ARG A 139 -2.07 17.62 -7.29
C ARG A 139 -1.60 18.42 -8.51
N ALA A 140 -0.29 18.60 -8.66
CA ALA A 140 0.30 19.33 -9.78
C ALA A 140 0.04 18.63 -11.13
N ALA A 141 -0.06 17.30 -11.12
CA ALA A 141 -0.46 16.50 -12.28
C ALA A 141 -1.99 16.54 -12.56
N GLY A 142 -2.78 17.25 -11.75
CA GLY A 142 -4.22 17.46 -11.99
C GLY A 142 -5.13 16.39 -11.38
N HIS A 143 -4.62 15.52 -10.51
CA HIS A 143 -5.45 14.52 -9.81
C HIS A 143 -6.25 15.14 -8.67
N ASN A 144 -7.48 14.64 -8.43
CA ASN A 144 -8.27 15.02 -7.27
C ASN A 144 -7.72 14.35 -6.00
N VAL A 145 -6.83 15.05 -5.31
CA VAL A 145 -6.18 14.59 -4.07
C VAL A 145 -6.70 15.28 -2.81
N THR A 146 -7.90 15.87 -2.85
CA THR A 146 -8.44 16.68 -1.74
C THR A 146 -8.46 15.91 -0.41
N ARG A 147 -8.94 14.66 -0.43
CA ARG A 147 -8.98 13.79 0.74
C ARG A 147 -7.60 13.35 1.21
N ALA A 148 -6.70 13.06 0.27
CA ALA A 148 -5.31 12.68 0.58
C ALA A 148 -4.55 13.83 1.24
N ALA A 149 -4.75 15.06 0.76
CA ALA A 149 -4.13 16.25 1.34
C ALA A 149 -4.65 16.57 2.75
N ALA A 150 -5.95 16.39 3.00
CA ALA A 150 -6.50 16.55 4.34
C ALA A 150 -5.87 15.56 5.34
N LEU A 151 -5.70 14.29 4.94
CA LEU A 151 -5.06 13.27 5.78
C LEU A 151 -3.59 13.58 6.06
N VAL A 152 -2.84 14.06 5.06
CA VAL A 152 -1.45 14.51 5.28
C VAL A 152 -1.43 15.65 6.30
N GLN A 153 -2.33 16.63 6.17
CA GLN A 153 -2.42 17.75 7.11
C GLN A 153 -2.79 17.30 8.53
N ASP A 154 -3.74 16.37 8.68
CA ASP A 154 -4.11 15.80 9.99
C ASP A 154 -2.89 15.12 10.65
N ALA A 155 -2.11 14.36 9.89
CA ALA A 155 -0.89 13.71 10.39
C ALA A 155 0.20 14.73 10.78
N GLU A 156 0.37 15.80 9.99
CA GLU A 156 1.30 16.89 10.33
C GLU A 156 0.90 17.61 11.62
N VAL A 157 -0.40 17.88 11.82
CA VAL A 157 -0.91 18.53 13.03
C VAL A 157 -0.68 17.65 14.26
N LEU A 158 -0.95 16.34 14.17
CA LEU A 158 -0.70 15.39 15.25
C LEU A 158 0.77 15.39 15.68
N LEU A 159 1.69 15.39 14.70
CA LEU A 159 3.14 15.34 14.95
C LEU A 159 3.74 16.69 15.35
N ALA A 160 3.06 17.81 15.07
CA ALA A 160 3.47 19.14 15.47
C ALA A 160 3.01 19.51 16.89
N GLY A 161 2.04 18.78 17.46
CA GLY A 161 1.56 18.98 18.82
C GLY A 161 2.72 18.89 19.83
N GLY A 162 2.80 19.84 20.76
CA GLY A 162 3.85 19.96 21.78
C GLY A 162 3.78 18.88 22.87
N ALA A 163 3.67 17.61 22.48
CA ALA A 163 3.74 16.47 23.35
C ALA A 163 5.07 16.49 24.12
N SER A 164 4.99 16.54 25.45
CA SER A 164 6.15 16.64 26.33
C SER A 164 6.46 15.32 27.05
N GLN A 165 5.53 14.37 27.03
CA GLN A 165 5.71 13.05 27.62
C GLN A 165 5.93 11.98 26.54
N PRO A 166 6.81 10.98 26.76
CA PRO A 166 7.09 9.92 25.79
C PRO A 166 5.84 9.14 25.34
N VAL A 167 4.86 8.96 26.23
CA VAL A 167 3.58 8.31 25.91
C VAL A 167 2.80 9.10 24.86
N ASP A 168 2.73 10.43 25.02
CA ASP A 168 2.00 11.31 24.11
C ASP A 168 2.69 11.36 22.74
N VAL A 169 4.03 11.42 22.72
CA VAL A 169 4.85 11.38 21.50
C VAL A 169 4.62 10.06 20.74
N LEU A 170 4.65 8.94 21.45
CA LEU A 170 4.41 7.63 20.84
C LEU A 170 2.97 7.48 20.35
N SER A 171 1.99 7.98 21.10
CA SER A 171 0.58 7.97 20.68
C SER A 171 0.38 8.73 19.37
N ALA A 172 0.90 9.96 19.30
CA ALA A 172 0.82 10.79 18.10
C ALA A 172 1.51 10.13 16.89
N ALA A 173 2.69 9.52 17.11
CA ALA A 173 3.41 8.80 16.06
C ALA A 173 2.61 7.58 15.53
N LEU A 174 1.97 6.82 16.42
CA LEU A 174 1.14 5.68 16.03
C LEU A 174 -0.15 6.11 15.31
N GLU A 175 -0.78 7.20 15.74
CA GLU A 175 -1.96 7.74 15.06
C GLU A 175 -1.61 8.29 13.67
N ALA A 176 -0.48 8.99 13.53
CA ALA A 176 0.01 9.43 12.24
C ALA A 176 0.39 8.25 11.32
N ALA A 177 0.95 7.17 11.87
CA ALA A 177 1.21 5.94 11.14
C ALA A 177 -0.09 5.29 10.62
N ASP A 178 -1.13 5.20 11.45
CA ASP A 178 -2.45 4.70 11.03
C ASP A 178 -3.06 5.57 9.90
N ILE A 179 -2.83 6.90 9.93
CA ILE A 179 -3.24 7.81 8.86
C ILE A 179 -2.44 7.56 7.58
N LEU A 180 -1.14 7.33 7.68
CA LEU A 180 -0.28 7.02 6.52
C LEU A 180 -0.70 5.73 5.83
N ASP A 181 -1.13 4.70 6.57
CA ASP A 181 -1.66 3.47 5.96
C ASP A 181 -2.96 3.73 5.19
N ARG A 182 -3.87 4.55 5.73
CA ARG A 182 -5.09 4.97 5.00
C ARG A 182 -4.77 5.83 3.79
N LEU A 183 -3.76 6.70 3.92
CA LEU A 183 -3.28 7.51 2.82
C LEU A 183 -2.70 6.64 1.71
N ASP A 184 -1.91 5.63 2.03
CA ASP A 184 -1.33 4.71 1.04
C ASP A 184 -2.44 3.96 0.26
N GLN A 185 -3.52 3.56 0.94
CA GLN A 185 -4.71 3.00 0.27
C GLN A 185 -5.38 4.00 -0.69
N ILE A 186 -5.55 5.25 -0.26
CA ILE A 186 -6.13 6.30 -1.10
C ILE A 186 -5.21 6.61 -2.27
N LEU A 187 -3.90 6.74 -2.04
CA LEU A 187 -2.92 7.00 -3.09
C LEU A 187 -2.91 5.88 -4.12
N ARG A 188 -3.01 4.61 -3.72
CA ARG A 188 -3.18 3.49 -4.65
C ARG A 188 -4.48 3.56 -5.46
N SER A 189 -5.54 4.16 -4.90
CA SER A 189 -6.82 4.38 -5.62
C SER A 189 -6.82 5.62 -6.52
N VAL A 190 -6.03 6.64 -6.18
CA VAL A 190 -5.88 7.91 -6.93
C VAL A 190 -4.83 7.79 -8.02
N GLU A 191 -3.82 6.95 -7.80
CA GLU A 191 -2.91 6.47 -8.83
C GLU A 191 -3.69 5.57 -9.78
N ARG A 192 -4.36 6.22 -10.73
CA ARG A 192 -4.85 5.62 -11.96
C ARG A 192 -3.77 4.67 -12.46
N LEU A 193 -4.14 3.44 -12.80
CA LEU A 193 -3.20 2.49 -13.40
C LEU A 193 -2.59 3.17 -14.63
N PRO A 194 -1.24 3.26 -14.72
CA PRO A 194 -0.61 4.06 -15.75
C PRO A 194 -1.03 3.54 -17.13
N SER A 195 -1.49 4.46 -17.98
CA SER A 195 -1.83 4.16 -19.35
C SER A 195 -0.60 3.71 -20.13
N LEU A 196 -0.80 3.04 -21.27
CA LEU A 196 0.30 2.60 -22.12
C LEU A 196 1.21 3.77 -22.54
N ASP A 197 0.63 4.96 -22.78
CA ASP A 197 1.38 6.16 -23.14
C ASP A 197 2.21 6.70 -21.96
N GLU A 198 1.71 6.62 -20.74
CA GLU A 198 2.46 6.99 -19.53
C GLU A 198 3.61 6.01 -19.26
N LEU A 199 3.37 4.70 -19.43
CA LEU A 199 4.42 3.68 -19.36
C LEU A 199 5.48 3.88 -20.43
N PHE A 200 5.07 4.29 -21.64
CA PHE A 200 5.98 4.62 -22.71
C PHE A 200 6.82 5.85 -22.37
N ALA A 201 6.19 6.93 -21.91
CA ALA A 201 6.89 8.16 -21.52
C ALA A 201 7.91 7.92 -20.38
N ALA A 202 7.53 7.14 -19.36
CA ALA A 202 8.42 6.71 -18.29
C ALA A 202 9.60 5.89 -18.83
N THR A 203 9.34 4.96 -19.75
CA THR A 203 10.37 4.16 -20.42
C THR A 203 11.36 5.06 -21.19
N ILE A 204 10.88 6.08 -21.90
CA ILE A 204 11.75 7.06 -22.58
C ILE A 204 12.60 7.85 -21.59
N ALA A 205 12.02 8.30 -20.48
CA ALA A 205 12.74 9.01 -19.43
C ALA A 205 13.84 8.14 -18.81
N ASP A 206 13.55 6.87 -18.55
CA ASP A 206 14.52 5.90 -18.05
C ASP A 206 15.66 5.65 -19.04
N VAL A 207 15.35 5.51 -20.33
CA VAL A 207 16.37 5.39 -21.39
C VAL A 207 17.22 6.66 -21.45
N ARG A 208 16.61 7.84 -21.33
CA ARG A 208 17.33 9.12 -21.28
C ARG A 208 18.28 9.18 -20.09
N ASN A 209 17.84 8.72 -18.92
CA ASN A 209 18.63 8.76 -17.69
C ASN A 209 19.76 7.71 -17.70
N ALA A 210 19.51 6.51 -18.23
CA ALA A 210 20.46 5.40 -18.22
C ALA A 210 21.46 5.44 -19.39
N ALA A 211 21.00 5.77 -20.61
CA ALA A 211 21.79 5.70 -21.84
C ALA A 211 22.01 7.08 -22.50
N GLY A 212 21.46 8.14 -21.90
CA GLY A 212 21.67 9.52 -22.33
C GLY A 212 20.65 10.03 -23.37
N PRO A 213 20.62 11.36 -23.62
CA PRO A 213 19.61 11.99 -24.48
C PRO A 213 19.60 11.53 -25.93
N ARG A 214 20.74 11.10 -26.48
CA ARG A 214 20.82 10.62 -27.88
C ARG A 214 20.08 9.30 -28.08
N ALA A 215 20.20 8.37 -27.13
CA ALA A 215 19.51 7.08 -27.18
C ALA A 215 17.98 7.25 -27.11
N ALA A 216 17.51 8.11 -26.19
CA ALA A 216 16.08 8.42 -26.08
C ALA A 216 15.52 9.08 -27.36
N ARG A 217 16.28 9.99 -28.00
CA ARG A 217 15.87 10.61 -29.27
C ARG A 217 15.80 9.59 -30.42
N ALA A 218 16.75 8.67 -30.52
CA ALA A 218 16.73 7.64 -31.55
C ALA A 218 15.47 6.76 -31.43
N LEU A 219 15.14 6.37 -30.20
CA LEU A 219 13.99 5.54 -29.90
C LEU A 219 12.66 6.27 -30.14
N LEU A 220 12.61 7.58 -29.87
CA LEU A 220 11.48 8.45 -30.22
C LEU A 220 11.33 8.69 -31.73
N ALA A 221 12.41 8.79 -32.50
CA ALA A 221 12.36 9.15 -33.91
C ALA A 221 11.62 8.10 -34.76
N GLU A 222 11.84 6.81 -34.48
CA GLU A 222 11.11 5.72 -35.12
C GLU A 222 9.61 5.77 -34.79
N HIS A 223 9.28 5.96 -33.51
CA HIS A 223 7.91 6.08 -33.04
C HIS A 223 7.19 7.30 -33.66
N GLN A 224 7.84 8.45 -33.72
CA GLN A 224 7.32 9.68 -34.33
C GLN A 224 7.07 9.54 -35.83
N THR A 225 7.79 8.65 -36.52
CA THR A 225 7.55 8.37 -37.93
C THR A 225 6.24 7.61 -38.12
N LEU A 226 5.99 6.56 -37.34
CA LEU A 226 4.73 5.81 -37.36
C LEU A 226 3.53 6.68 -36.97
N VAL A 227 3.68 7.56 -35.98
CA VAL A 227 2.62 8.50 -35.58
C VAL A 227 2.28 9.47 -36.71
N ARG A 228 3.27 10.03 -37.41
CA ARG A 228 3.05 10.91 -38.55
C ARG A 228 2.37 10.19 -39.71
N GLU A 229 2.73 8.94 -39.97
CA GLU A 229 2.08 8.10 -40.99
C GLU A 229 0.61 7.82 -40.65
N ALA A 230 0.31 7.51 -39.39
CA ALA A 230 -1.06 7.32 -38.91
C ALA A 230 -1.90 8.60 -39.05
N GLN A 231 -1.36 9.75 -38.65
CA GLN A 231 -2.02 11.05 -38.78
C GLN A 231 -2.28 11.41 -40.25
N SER A 232 -1.32 11.16 -41.14
CA SER A 232 -1.49 11.37 -42.58
C SER A 232 -2.57 10.45 -43.16
N ALA A 233 -2.63 9.19 -42.75
CA ALA A 233 -3.67 8.27 -43.18
C ALA A 233 -5.08 8.70 -42.72
N LEU A 234 -5.19 9.25 -41.50
CA LEU A 234 -6.44 9.84 -40.99
C LEU A 234 -6.85 11.07 -41.81
N ALA A 235 -5.92 12.00 -42.05
CA ALA A 235 -6.18 13.23 -42.81
C ALA A 235 -6.64 12.94 -44.24
N ASN A 236 -6.15 11.86 -44.86
CA ASN A 236 -6.51 11.44 -46.20
C ASN A 236 -7.79 10.57 -46.27
N GLY A 237 -8.56 10.47 -45.18
CA GLY A 237 -9.84 9.75 -45.13
C GLY A 237 -9.74 8.21 -45.13
N GLY A 238 -8.53 7.66 -45.08
CA GLY A 238 -8.29 6.23 -45.10
C GLY A 238 -8.46 5.58 -43.72
N ARG A 239 -9.70 5.40 -43.25
CA ARG A 239 -9.99 4.87 -41.89
C ARG A 239 -9.33 3.52 -41.59
N VAL A 240 -9.35 2.59 -42.54
CA VAL A 240 -8.73 1.26 -42.37
C VAL A 240 -7.22 1.40 -42.26
N ARG A 241 -6.59 2.10 -43.21
CA ARG A 241 -5.15 2.34 -43.21
C ARG A 241 -4.68 3.10 -41.97
N ALA A 242 -5.47 4.06 -41.49
CA ALA A 242 -5.21 4.77 -40.25
C ALA A 242 -5.29 3.85 -39.03
N HIS A 243 -6.29 2.97 -38.98
CA HIS A 243 -6.41 1.99 -37.91
C HIS A 243 -5.20 1.06 -37.87
N ASP A 244 -4.79 0.51 -39.02
CA ASP A 244 -3.62 -0.37 -39.13
C ASP A 244 -2.35 0.33 -38.60
N ARG A 245 -2.15 1.60 -38.98
CA ARG A 245 -1.00 2.39 -38.51
C ARG A 245 -1.04 2.72 -37.02
N LEU A 246 -2.22 2.96 -36.45
CA LEU A 246 -2.35 3.14 -35.00
C LEU A 246 -2.06 1.83 -34.24
N GLN A 247 -2.44 0.67 -34.79
CA GLN A 247 -2.07 -0.62 -34.21
C GLN A 247 -0.55 -0.84 -34.26
N GLU A 248 0.11 -0.53 -35.38
CA GLU A 248 1.58 -0.61 -35.48
C GLU A 248 2.28 0.29 -34.45
N VAL A 249 1.77 1.51 -34.21
CA VAL A 249 2.25 2.42 -33.16
C VAL A 249 2.13 1.76 -31.79
N ARG A 250 0.95 1.20 -31.47
CA ARG A 250 0.66 0.55 -30.19
C ARG A 250 1.55 -0.66 -29.95
N GLU A 251 1.69 -1.54 -30.94
CA GLU A 251 2.58 -2.71 -30.88
C GLU A 251 4.05 -2.31 -30.69
N ARG A 252 4.48 -1.19 -31.29
CA ARG A 252 5.84 -0.70 -31.11
C ARG A 252 6.05 -0.17 -29.69
N GLN A 253 5.11 0.59 -29.13
CA GLN A 253 5.16 1.05 -27.73
C GLN A 253 5.23 -0.13 -26.77
N VAL A 254 4.34 -1.12 -26.91
CA VAL A 254 4.31 -2.33 -26.09
C VAL A 254 5.66 -3.06 -26.14
N ARG A 255 6.23 -3.27 -27.34
CA ARG A 255 7.53 -3.94 -27.48
C ARG A 255 8.66 -3.18 -26.78
N ILE A 256 8.71 -1.86 -26.93
CA ILE A 256 9.72 -1.02 -26.29
C ILE A 256 9.62 -1.13 -24.77
N ILE A 257 8.41 -0.98 -24.22
CA ILE A 257 8.17 -1.06 -22.77
C ILE A 257 8.55 -2.46 -22.26
N ALA A 258 8.02 -3.51 -22.89
CA ALA A 258 8.26 -4.91 -22.51
C ALA A 258 9.75 -5.28 -22.54
N GLN A 259 10.50 -4.83 -23.56
CA GLN A 259 11.94 -5.04 -23.63
C GLN A 259 12.70 -4.34 -22.50
N ARG A 260 12.21 -3.17 -22.06
CA ARG A 260 12.91 -2.37 -21.05
C ARG A 260 12.62 -2.83 -19.62
N ILE A 261 11.35 -3.03 -19.27
CA ILE A 261 10.93 -3.40 -17.92
C ILE A 261 11.02 -4.91 -17.67
N GLY A 262 11.06 -5.71 -18.74
CA GLY A 262 11.18 -7.15 -18.70
C GLY A 262 9.97 -7.86 -18.09
N ALA A 263 10.07 -9.19 -17.97
CA ALA A 263 8.98 -10.03 -17.45
C ALA A 263 8.61 -9.70 -16.00
N VAL A 264 9.60 -9.28 -15.18
CA VAL A 264 9.37 -8.90 -13.78
C VAL A 264 8.56 -7.61 -13.69
N GLY A 265 8.93 -6.58 -14.45
CA GLY A 265 8.17 -5.33 -14.47
C GLY A 265 6.76 -5.51 -15.03
N VAL A 266 6.59 -6.32 -16.08
CA VAL A 266 5.25 -6.66 -16.59
C VAL A 266 4.43 -7.44 -15.56
N ARG A 267 5.04 -8.37 -14.81
CA ARG A 267 4.35 -9.07 -13.71
C ARG A 267 3.84 -8.10 -12.66
N GLN A 268 4.69 -7.20 -12.19
CA GLN A 268 4.31 -6.19 -11.20
C GLN A 268 3.15 -5.32 -11.70
N HIS A 269 3.16 -4.96 -12.99
CA HIS A 269 2.07 -4.20 -13.58
C HIS A 269 0.76 -4.99 -13.63
N VAL A 270 0.79 -6.27 -14.02
CA VAL A 270 -0.38 -7.16 -14.01
C VAL A 270 -0.94 -7.31 -12.58
N ASP A 271 -0.08 -7.56 -11.59
CA ASP A 271 -0.48 -7.74 -10.21
C ASP A 271 -1.17 -6.49 -9.63
N ALA A 272 -0.67 -5.30 -9.99
CA ALA A 272 -1.29 -4.03 -9.60
C ALA A 272 -2.71 -3.88 -10.18
N ILE A 273 -2.93 -4.26 -11.44
CA ILE A 273 -4.25 -4.19 -12.09
C ILE A 273 -5.21 -5.23 -11.47
N VAL A 274 -4.72 -6.43 -11.14
CA VAL A 274 -5.52 -7.45 -10.43
C VAL A 274 -5.97 -6.93 -9.06
N ALA A 275 -5.09 -6.27 -8.32
CA ALA A 275 -5.44 -5.68 -7.03
C ALA A 275 -6.50 -4.58 -7.18
N ALA A 276 -6.36 -3.71 -8.19
CA ALA A 276 -7.34 -2.67 -8.50
C ALA A 276 -8.70 -3.23 -8.94
N GLU A 277 -8.75 -4.27 -9.78
CA GLU A 277 -10.01 -4.94 -10.17
C GLU A 277 -10.74 -5.53 -8.97
N LYS A 278 -10.01 -6.18 -8.05
CA LYS A 278 -10.58 -6.75 -6.83
C LYS A 278 -11.18 -5.68 -5.92
N ALA A 279 -10.54 -4.51 -5.82
CA ALA A 279 -11.04 -3.39 -5.02
C ALA A 279 -12.37 -2.83 -5.53
N LEU A 280 -12.73 -3.09 -6.79
CA LEU A 280 -14.01 -2.70 -7.40
C LEU A 280 -15.13 -3.72 -7.16
N SER A 281 -14.97 -4.67 -6.23
CA SER A 281 -16.02 -5.64 -5.87
C SER A 281 -17.27 -4.94 -5.32
N GLY A 282 -18.31 -4.84 -6.15
CA GLY A 282 -19.56 -4.13 -5.84
C GLY A 282 -19.93 -3.01 -6.82
N SER A 283 -19.09 -2.73 -7.83
CA SER A 283 -19.42 -1.80 -8.91
C SER A 283 -20.66 -2.29 -9.70
N PRO A 284 -21.58 -1.38 -10.11
CA PRO A 284 -22.82 -1.75 -10.79
C PRO A 284 -22.62 -2.34 -12.20
N ASP A 285 -21.48 -2.11 -12.86
CA ASP A 285 -21.20 -2.63 -14.21
C ASP A 285 -20.36 -3.93 -14.18
N GLU A 286 -21.00 -5.00 -13.73
CA GLU A 286 -20.39 -6.34 -13.65
C GLU A 286 -19.93 -6.87 -15.02
N ARG A 287 -20.57 -6.43 -16.12
CA ARG A 287 -20.17 -6.87 -17.48
C ARG A 287 -18.78 -6.38 -17.84
N ARG A 288 -18.49 -5.09 -17.63
CA ARG A 288 -17.15 -4.53 -17.87
C ARG A 288 -16.10 -5.16 -16.95
N ARG A 289 -16.45 -5.47 -15.71
CA ARG A 289 -15.55 -6.19 -14.79
C ARG A 289 -15.18 -7.58 -15.27
N VAL A 290 -16.15 -8.36 -15.76
CA VAL A 290 -15.88 -9.68 -16.35
C VAL A 290 -14.92 -9.57 -17.54
N VAL A 291 -15.11 -8.57 -18.41
CA VAL A 291 -14.20 -8.32 -19.54
C VAL A 291 -12.79 -7.96 -19.06
N ALA A 292 -12.66 -7.07 -18.07
CA ALA A 292 -11.35 -6.73 -17.49
C ALA A 292 -10.66 -7.98 -16.90
N ARG A 293 -11.41 -8.85 -16.22
CA ARG A 293 -10.89 -10.10 -15.66
C ARG A 293 -10.41 -11.08 -16.74
N ASP A 294 -11.16 -11.24 -17.83
CA ASP A 294 -10.73 -12.08 -18.97
C ASP A 294 -9.42 -11.56 -19.57
N TYR A 295 -9.27 -10.25 -19.75
CA TYR A 295 -8.01 -9.65 -20.20
C TYR A 295 -6.85 -9.89 -19.22
N LEU A 296 -7.11 -9.87 -17.90
CA LEU A 296 -6.11 -10.17 -16.87
C LEU A 296 -5.70 -11.65 -16.86
N GLU A 297 -6.64 -12.57 -17.04
CA GLU A 297 -6.35 -14.00 -17.17
C GLU A 297 -5.51 -14.28 -18.42
N GLN A 298 -5.86 -13.65 -19.55
CA GLN A 298 -5.07 -13.71 -20.77
C GLN A 298 -3.67 -13.13 -20.58
N ALA A 299 -3.53 -11.98 -19.90
CA ALA A 299 -2.24 -11.37 -19.59
C ALA A 299 -1.35 -12.32 -18.75
N THR A 300 -1.93 -12.91 -17.71
CA THR A 300 -1.26 -13.86 -16.82
C THR A 300 -0.82 -15.11 -17.59
N SER A 301 -1.69 -15.65 -18.45
CA SER A 301 -1.39 -16.80 -19.31
C SER A 301 -0.29 -16.52 -20.34
N SER A 302 -0.30 -15.33 -20.95
CA SER A 302 0.76 -14.89 -21.88
C SER A 302 2.10 -14.77 -21.16
N LEU A 303 2.10 -14.20 -19.95
CA LEU A 303 3.31 -14.07 -19.14
C LEU A 303 3.88 -15.42 -18.72
N ALA A 304 3.01 -16.37 -18.34
CA ALA A 304 3.41 -17.75 -18.02
C ALA A 304 4.04 -18.48 -19.21
N ARG A 305 3.62 -18.14 -20.44
CA ARG A 305 4.19 -18.65 -21.69
C ARG A 305 5.45 -17.89 -22.15
N GLY A 306 5.87 -16.86 -21.42
CA GLY A 306 7.03 -16.04 -21.75
C GLY A 306 6.77 -14.94 -22.78
N ASP A 307 5.52 -14.72 -23.20
CA ASP A 307 5.16 -13.65 -24.13
C ASP A 307 4.90 -12.35 -23.37
N VAL A 308 5.99 -11.66 -23.03
CA VAL A 308 5.98 -10.44 -22.20
C VAL A 308 5.26 -9.28 -22.90
N ALA A 309 5.42 -9.14 -24.22
CA ALA A 309 4.77 -8.09 -24.98
C ALA A 309 3.25 -8.30 -25.02
N ARG A 310 2.80 -9.53 -25.33
CA ARG A 310 1.37 -9.83 -25.34
C ARG A 310 0.74 -9.71 -23.96
N ALA A 311 1.47 -10.10 -22.90
CA ALA A 311 1.02 -9.91 -21.53
C ALA A 311 0.77 -8.42 -21.21
N LEU A 312 1.72 -7.54 -21.56
CA LEU A 312 1.59 -6.10 -21.33
C LEU A 312 0.43 -5.48 -22.13
N GLU A 313 0.25 -5.87 -23.39
CA GLU A 313 -0.86 -5.40 -24.22
C GLU A 313 -2.22 -5.72 -23.58
N ARG A 314 -2.41 -6.97 -23.14
CA ARG A 314 -3.64 -7.42 -22.48
C ARG A 314 -3.85 -6.72 -21.14
N ALA A 315 -2.78 -6.53 -20.38
CA ALA A 315 -2.81 -5.78 -19.12
C ALA A 315 -3.23 -4.32 -19.33
N ALA A 316 -2.71 -3.64 -20.35
CA ALA A 316 -3.07 -2.24 -20.64
C ALA A 316 -4.57 -2.09 -20.97
N VAL A 317 -5.16 -3.02 -21.71
CA VAL A 317 -6.61 -3.02 -21.98
C VAL A 317 -7.41 -3.23 -20.70
N ALA A 318 -7.01 -4.16 -19.83
CA ALA A 318 -7.66 -4.33 -18.53
C ALA A 318 -7.55 -3.07 -17.67
N ALA A 319 -6.38 -2.41 -17.65
CA ALA A 319 -6.15 -1.19 -16.90
C ALA A 319 -7.05 -0.04 -17.37
N GLU A 320 -7.26 0.13 -18.67
CA GLU A 320 -8.20 1.12 -19.22
C GLU A 320 -9.63 0.90 -18.71
N ILE A 321 -10.10 -0.35 -18.71
CA ILE A 321 -11.45 -0.71 -18.24
C ILE A 321 -11.58 -0.50 -16.73
N VAL A 322 -10.59 -0.94 -15.95
CA VAL A 322 -10.56 -0.78 -14.49
C VAL A 322 -10.55 0.71 -14.11
N ASN A 323 -9.75 1.52 -14.80
CA ASN A 323 -9.72 2.97 -14.58
C ASN A 323 -11.06 3.63 -14.91
N ALA A 324 -11.74 3.22 -15.98
CA ALA A 324 -13.06 3.74 -16.34
C ALA A 324 -14.10 3.39 -15.26
N LEU A 325 -14.10 2.14 -14.77
CA LEU A 325 -14.99 1.69 -13.70
C LEU A 325 -14.74 2.43 -12.38
N ALA A 326 -13.47 2.69 -12.05
CA ALA A 326 -13.10 3.45 -10.87
C ALA A 326 -13.62 4.90 -10.95
N ALA A 327 -13.52 5.54 -12.12
CA ALA A 327 -14.02 6.90 -12.34
C ALA A 327 -15.56 7.02 -12.29
N GLU A 328 -16.29 5.95 -12.64
CA GLU A 328 -17.75 5.91 -12.55
C GLU A 328 -18.26 5.64 -11.12
N SER A 329 -17.39 5.15 -10.23
CA SER A 329 -17.73 4.79 -8.84
C SER A 329 -17.36 5.89 -7.82
N SER A 330 -16.75 6.99 -8.27
CA SER A 330 -16.32 8.16 -7.48
C SER A 330 -17.29 9.32 -7.59
#